data_AF-A0A836ICC9-F1
#
_entry.id   AF-A0A836ICC9-F1
#
_cell.length_a   1.000
_cell.length_b   1.000
_cell.length_c   1.000
_cell.angle_alpha   90.00
_cell.angle_beta   90.00
_cell.angle_gamma   90.00
#
_symmetry.space_group_name_H-M   'P 1'
#
loop_
_entity.id
_entity.type
_entity.pdbx_description
1 polymer ?
#
loop_
_entity_poly.entity_id
_entity_poly.type
_entity_poly.pdbx_seq_one_letter_code
_entity_poly.pdbx_strand_id
1 'polypeptide(L)'
;MKPCRLLAASWKTKVDPKNPRRIVHLPNRTPCMVPLKAGQKYYWCSCGLSKRQPFCDGSHRAYNEEHKTELEPMEFTVDKTKKYLLCRCKHTDNRPYCDLSHLGVLFRTTLGIEKIPNDAKSK
;
A
#
# COMPACT_ATOMS: atom_id res chain seq x y z
N MET A 1 -41.71 -16.19 -3.30
CA MET A 1 -40.65 -16.51 -2.31
C MET A 1 -39.50 -15.54 -2.53
N LYS A 2 -39.18 -14.68 -1.55
CA LYS A 2 -38.06 -13.72 -1.66
C LYS A 2 -36.74 -14.49 -1.46
N PRO A 3 -35.72 -14.32 -2.32
CA PRO A 3 -34.47 -15.04 -2.15
C PRO A 3 -33.83 -14.67 -0.82
N CYS A 4 -33.43 -15.70 -0.08
CA CYS A 4 -32.84 -15.64 1.24
C CYS A 4 -31.56 -14.77 1.19
N ARG A 5 -31.63 -13.57 1.77
CA ARG A 5 -30.57 -12.55 1.78
C ARG A 5 -29.39 -12.89 2.71
N LEU A 6 -29.16 -14.18 2.98
CA LEU A 6 -28.22 -14.68 3.99
C LEU A 6 -26.88 -15.18 3.44
N LEU A 7 -26.63 -15.12 2.13
CA LEU A 7 -25.37 -15.60 1.52
C LEU A 7 -24.44 -14.48 0.99
N ALA A 8 -24.73 -13.21 1.23
CA ALA A 8 -23.90 -12.10 0.74
C ALA A 8 -22.91 -11.53 1.78
N ALA A 9 -22.80 -12.13 2.96
CA ALA A 9 -22.15 -11.49 4.11
C ALA A 9 -20.71 -11.94 4.41
N SER A 10 -20.15 -12.98 3.77
CA SER A 10 -18.89 -13.59 4.24
C SER A 10 -17.65 -13.43 3.34
N TRP A 11 -17.78 -12.88 2.13
CA TRP A 11 -16.62 -12.52 1.29
C TRP A 11 -16.59 -11.02 0.99
N LYS A 12 -16.59 -10.19 2.04
CA LYS A 12 -15.89 -8.90 1.93
C LYS A 12 -14.40 -9.21 1.91
N THR A 13 -13.89 -9.70 0.79
CA THR A 13 -12.46 -9.58 0.50
C THR A 13 -12.09 -8.12 0.76
N LYS A 14 -10.93 -7.83 1.38
CA LYS A 14 -10.43 -6.45 1.64
C LYS A 14 -10.27 -5.56 0.38
N VAL A 15 -10.76 -6.06 -0.73
CA VAL A 15 -10.74 -5.60 -2.08
C VAL A 15 -12.22 -5.64 -2.44
N ASP A 16 -12.92 -4.57 -2.11
CA ASP A 16 -14.27 -4.41 -2.64
C ASP A 16 -14.11 -4.27 -4.16
N PRO A 17 -14.65 -5.20 -4.97
CA PRO A 17 -14.55 -5.08 -6.42
C PRO A 17 -15.22 -3.79 -6.93
N LYS A 18 -16.10 -3.18 -6.12
CA LYS A 18 -16.74 -1.90 -6.40
C LYS A 18 -15.94 -0.69 -5.91
N ASN A 19 -14.93 -0.89 -5.07
CA ASN A 19 -14.05 0.16 -4.56
C ASN A 19 -12.59 -0.34 -4.40
N PRO A 20 -11.89 -0.59 -5.51
CA PRO A 20 -10.50 -1.04 -5.47
C PRO A 20 -9.61 0.06 -4.89
N ARG A 21 -8.66 -0.30 -4.03
CA ARG A 21 -7.61 0.65 -3.60
C ARG A 21 -6.79 1.05 -4.82
N ARG A 22 -6.95 2.29 -5.27
CA ARG A 22 -6.16 2.84 -6.38
C ARG A 22 -4.74 3.12 -5.88
N ILE A 23 -3.87 2.12 -5.98
CA ILE A 23 -2.42 2.31 -5.83
C ILE A 23 -1.83 2.74 -7.17
N VAL A 24 -0.81 3.59 -7.16
CA VAL A 24 -0.17 4.04 -8.40
C VAL A 24 0.87 3.06 -8.89
N HIS A 25 1.66 2.51 -7.98
CA HIS A 25 2.68 1.53 -8.30
C HIS A 25 2.85 0.54 -7.14
N LEU A 26 3.12 -0.73 -7.43
CA LEU A 26 3.47 -1.73 -6.43
C LEU A 26 5.00 -1.91 -6.39
N PRO A 27 5.73 -1.23 -5.48
CA PRO A 27 7.19 -1.29 -5.51
C PRO A 27 7.74 -2.61 -4.95
N ASN A 28 7.03 -3.23 -4.00
CA ASN A 28 7.43 -4.52 -3.45
C ASN A 28 6.26 -5.24 -2.78
N ARG A 29 6.29 -6.58 -2.82
CA ARG A 29 5.31 -7.48 -2.20
C ARG A 29 5.67 -7.89 -0.78
N THR A 30 6.87 -7.56 -0.29
CA THR A 30 7.32 -7.89 1.07
C THR A 30 7.52 -6.63 1.92
N PRO A 31 7.20 -6.67 3.22
CA PRO A 31 7.46 -5.56 4.14
C PRO A 31 8.96 -5.41 4.43
N CYS A 32 9.34 -4.33 5.10
CA CYS A 32 10.72 -4.07 5.50
C CYS A 32 10.80 -3.73 6.99
N MET A 33 11.79 -4.30 7.68
CA MET A 33 12.11 -3.95 9.07
C MET A 33 13.03 -2.74 9.10
N VAL A 34 12.59 -1.66 9.71
CA VAL A 34 13.33 -0.38 9.76
C VAL A 34 13.55 0.06 11.21
N PRO A 35 14.80 0.39 11.62
CA PRO A 35 15.04 1.01 12.91
C PRO A 35 14.51 2.45 12.90
N LEU A 36 13.60 2.77 13.81
CA LEU A 36 13.04 4.12 13.99
C LEU A 36 13.38 4.63 15.38
N LYS A 37 13.59 5.94 15.49
CA LYS A 37 13.89 6.65 16.73
C LYS A 37 12.62 7.30 17.29
N ALA A 38 12.45 7.23 18.61
CA ALA A 38 11.36 7.88 19.31
C ALA A 38 11.34 9.40 19.05
N GLY A 39 10.16 9.97 18.82
CA GLY A 39 9.96 11.41 18.61
C GLY A 39 10.46 11.95 17.26
N GLN A 40 11.10 11.14 16.42
CA GLN A 40 11.49 11.55 15.08
C GLN A 40 10.30 11.49 14.11
N LYS A 41 10.14 12.54 13.30
CA LYS A 41 9.15 12.58 12.22
C LYS A 41 9.63 11.82 11.00
N TYR A 42 8.77 10.97 10.45
CA TYR A 42 9.02 10.18 9.25
C TYR A 42 7.89 10.38 8.24
N TYR A 43 8.21 10.24 6.96
CA TYR A 43 7.25 10.34 5.86
C TYR A 43 7.20 9.02 5.10
N TRP A 44 6.11 8.27 5.30
CA TRP A 44 5.88 7.01 4.60
C TRP A 44 5.35 7.25 3.19
N CYS A 45 5.91 6.56 2.20
CA CYS A 45 5.45 6.66 0.82
C CYS A 45 4.10 5.94 0.66
N SER A 46 3.06 6.68 0.28
CA SER A 46 1.71 6.17 0.01
C SER A 46 1.50 5.77 -1.45
N CYS A 47 2.17 6.44 -2.39
CA CYS A 47 1.97 6.27 -3.84
C CYS A 47 2.67 5.02 -4.43
N GLY A 48 3.75 4.56 -3.80
CA GLY A 48 4.58 3.45 -4.31
C GLY A 48 5.70 3.86 -5.27
N LEU A 49 5.74 5.10 -5.76
CA LEU A 49 6.73 5.57 -6.77
C LEU A 49 8.13 5.86 -6.21
N SER A 50 8.28 5.95 -4.90
CA SER A 50 9.58 6.29 -4.31
C SER A 50 10.64 5.23 -4.59
N LYS A 51 11.87 5.67 -4.87
CA LYS A 51 13.07 4.84 -4.99
C LYS A 51 13.67 4.48 -3.62
N ARG A 52 13.33 5.21 -2.54
CA ARG A 52 13.81 4.99 -1.15
C ARG A 52 12.77 4.34 -0.25
N GLN A 53 11.98 3.41 -0.79
CA GLN A 53 10.96 2.68 -0.03
C GLN A 53 11.53 2.12 1.28
N PRO A 54 10.81 2.23 2.41
CA PRO A 54 9.38 2.58 2.52
C PRO A 54 9.08 4.08 2.64
N PHE A 55 10.09 4.94 2.64
CA PHE A 55 9.94 6.38 2.85
C PHE A 55 9.69 7.14 1.56
N CYS A 56 9.23 8.39 1.69
CA CYS A 56 9.02 9.30 0.58
C CYS A 56 10.33 10.02 0.18
N ASP A 57 10.58 10.14 -1.13
CA ASP A 57 11.62 10.98 -1.76
C ASP A 57 11.05 12.16 -2.57
N GLY A 58 9.73 12.29 -2.66
CA GLY A 58 9.10 13.31 -3.50
C GLY A 58 8.80 12.87 -4.94
N SER A 59 9.07 11.62 -5.35
CA SER A 59 8.75 11.14 -6.70
C SER A 59 7.26 11.21 -7.08
N HIS A 60 6.36 11.36 -6.09
CA HIS A 60 4.95 11.58 -6.35
C HIS A 60 4.64 12.93 -7.02
N ARG A 61 5.50 13.94 -6.90
CA ARG A 61 5.24 15.29 -7.41
C ARG A 61 5.17 15.33 -8.94
N ALA A 62 6.15 14.72 -9.60
CA ALA A 62 6.16 14.61 -11.07
C ALA A 62 4.92 13.84 -11.58
N TYR A 63 4.53 12.78 -10.87
CA TYR A 63 3.32 12.02 -11.22
C TYR A 63 2.05 12.86 -11.02
N ASN A 64 1.96 13.62 -9.92
CA ASN A 64 0.84 14.54 -9.66
C ASN A 64 0.69 15.59 -10.76
N GLU A 65 1.79 16.17 -11.22
CA GLU A 65 1.80 17.17 -12.31
C GLU A 65 1.35 16.57 -13.65
N GLU A 66 1.88 15.40 -14.01
CA GLU A 66 1.57 14.73 -15.28
C GLU A 66 0.13 14.19 -15.31
N HIS A 67 -0.34 13.61 -14.20
CA HIS A 67 -1.61 12.86 -14.14
C HIS A 67 -2.73 13.64 -13.44
N LYS A 68 -2.48 14.89 -13.01
CA LYS A 68 -3.41 15.73 -12.24
C LYS A 68 -3.96 14.99 -11.01
N THR A 69 -3.06 14.42 -10.21
CA THR A 69 -3.38 13.72 -8.95
C THR A 69 -2.87 14.48 -7.74
N GLU A 70 -3.41 14.16 -6.56
CA GLU A 70 -3.06 14.80 -5.28
C GLU A 70 -2.47 13.77 -4.29
N LEU A 71 -1.42 13.07 -4.71
CA LEU A 71 -0.78 12.05 -3.88
C LEU A 71 0.15 12.71 -2.86
N GLU A 72 -0.03 12.37 -1.58
CA GLU A 72 0.79 12.90 -0.49
C GLU A 72 1.35 11.78 0.40
N PRO A 73 2.59 11.92 0.90
CA PRO A 73 3.15 10.99 1.86
C PRO A 73 2.44 11.09 3.21
N MET A 74 2.43 9.98 3.95
CA MET A 74 1.86 9.97 5.29
C MET A 74 2.94 10.32 6.33
N GLU A 75 2.75 11.42 7.05
CA GLU A 75 3.58 11.76 8.21
C GLU A 75 3.23 10.85 9.39
N PHE A 76 4.24 10.37 10.11
CA PHE A 76 4.06 9.64 11.36
C PHE A 76 5.27 9.80 12.28
N THR A 77 5.05 9.54 13.56
CA THR A 77 6.08 9.48 14.61
C THR A 77 5.98 8.13 15.33
N VAL A 78 7.01 7.78 16.11
CA VAL A 78 6.99 6.58 16.96
C VAL A 78 7.34 6.94 18.40
N ASP A 79 6.77 6.22 19.36
CA ASP A 79 6.99 6.50 20.79
C ASP A 79 8.27 5.84 21.33
N LYS A 80 8.66 4.70 20.74
CA LYS A 80 9.80 3.90 21.22
C LYS A 80 10.82 3.69 20.10
N THR A 81 12.10 3.85 20.45
CA THR A 81 13.21 3.53 19.54
C THR A 81 13.36 2.02 19.40
N LYS A 82 12.95 1.46 18.26
CA LYS A 82 13.06 0.03 17.95
C LYS A 82 12.91 -0.21 16.45
N LYS A 83 13.04 -1.47 16.03
CA LYS A 83 12.72 -1.87 14.65
C LYS A 83 11.20 -2.02 14.49
N TYR A 84 10.65 -1.42 13.44
CA TYR A 84 9.24 -1.52 13.05
C TYR A 84 9.10 -2.17 11.68
N LEU A 85 8.05 -2.95 11.49
CA LEU A 85 7.74 -3.58 10.22
C LEU A 85 6.85 -2.63 9.39
N LEU A 86 7.43 -2.00 8.38
CA LEU A 86 6.74 -1.02 7.53
C LEU A 86 6.21 -1.66 6.24
N CYS A 87 5.06 -1.15 5.79
CA CYS A 87 4.39 -1.62 4.58
C CYS A 87 5.09 -1.09 3.31
N ARG A 88 5.37 -1.99 2.37
CA ARG A 88 5.84 -1.64 1.01
C ARG A 88 4.81 -1.93 -0.08
N CYS A 89 3.85 -2.82 0.16
CA CYS A 89 2.83 -3.15 -0.83
C CYS A 89 1.71 -2.11 -0.98
N LYS A 90 1.63 -1.12 -0.08
CA LYS A 90 0.64 -0.02 -0.06
C LYS A 90 -0.84 -0.45 0.12
N HIS A 91 -1.06 -1.73 0.43
CA HIS A 91 -2.38 -2.31 0.68
C HIS A 91 -2.72 -2.48 2.17
N THR A 92 -1.84 -2.06 3.08
CA THR A 92 -2.12 -2.14 4.51
C THR A 92 -3.32 -1.26 4.90
N ASP A 93 -4.14 -1.76 5.82
CA ASP A 93 -5.16 -1.00 6.53
C ASP A 93 -4.56 -0.23 7.71
N ASN A 94 -3.46 -0.74 8.25
CA ASN A 94 -2.77 -0.17 9.40
C ASN A 94 -1.55 0.64 8.96
N ARG A 95 -1.76 1.67 8.14
CA ARG A 95 -0.66 2.53 7.63
C ARG A 95 0.03 3.23 8.82
N PRO A 96 1.37 3.31 8.84
CA PRO A 96 2.36 2.86 7.84
C PRO A 96 2.87 1.41 8.03
N TYR A 97 2.34 0.70 9.03
CA TYR A 97 2.78 -0.63 9.44
C TYR A 97 2.26 -1.74 8.54
N CYS A 98 2.94 -2.88 8.55
CA CYS A 98 2.48 -4.08 7.86
C CYS A 98 1.40 -4.81 8.69
N ASP A 99 0.27 -5.13 8.05
CA ASP A 99 -0.87 -5.87 8.61
C ASP A 99 -1.07 -7.25 7.91
N LEU A 100 -0.02 -7.76 7.26
CA LEU A 100 -0.03 -8.98 6.44
C LEU A 100 -0.91 -8.92 5.17
N SER A 101 -1.55 -7.80 4.84
CA SER A 101 -2.33 -7.66 3.59
C SER A 101 -1.49 -7.90 2.33
N HIS A 102 -0.16 -7.82 2.44
CA HIS A 102 0.77 -8.16 1.37
C HIS A 102 0.72 -9.62 0.92
N LEU A 103 0.27 -10.56 1.76
CA LEU A 103 0.06 -11.96 1.35
C LEU A 103 -1.08 -12.07 0.32
N GLY A 104 -2.17 -11.34 0.55
CA GLY A 104 -3.28 -11.25 -0.40
C GLY A 104 -2.87 -10.57 -1.71
N VAL A 105 -2.01 -9.54 -1.65
CA VAL A 105 -1.42 -8.93 -2.86
C VAL A 105 -0.56 -9.96 -3.59
N LEU A 106 0.33 -10.66 -2.90
CA LEU A 106 1.19 -11.69 -3.50
C LEU A 106 0.34 -12.73 -4.24
N PHE A 107 -0.62 -13.35 -3.56
CA PHE A 107 -1.51 -14.37 -4.13
C PHE A 107 -2.27 -13.88 -5.37
N ARG A 108 -2.85 -12.66 -5.31
CA ARG A 108 -3.61 -12.10 -6.43
C ARG A 108 -2.73 -11.75 -7.62
N THR A 109 -1.51 -11.25 -7.36
CA THR A 109 -0.53 -10.97 -8.42
C THR A 109 0.01 -12.24 -9.07
N THR A 110 0.28 -13.28 -8.29
CA THR A 110 0.77 -14.56 -8.82
C THR A 110 -0.26 -15.27 -9.68
N LEU A 111 -1.54 -15.10 -9.36
CA LEU A 111 -2.64 -15.67 -10.14
C LEU A 111 -3.14 -14.75 -11.28
N GLY A 112 -2.58 -13.55 -11.44
CA GLY A 112 -2.98 -12.60 -12.48
C GLY A 112 -4.39 -12.02 -12.30
N ILE A 113 -4.97 -12.12 -11.10
CA ILE A 113 -6.34 -11.66 -10.81
C ILE A 113 -6.38 -10.13 -10.67
N GLU A 114 -5.32 -9.52 -10.13
CA GLU A 114 -5.23 -8.07 -9.93
C GLU A 114 -4.27 -7.44 -10.94
N LYS A 115 -4.80 -6.59 -11.83
CA LYS A 115 -4.00 -5.76 -12.73
C LYS A 115 -3.51 -4.54 -11.96
N ILE A 116 -2.26 -4.57 -11.51
CA ILE A 116 -1.63 -3.44 -10.84
C ILE A 116 -1.31 -2.37 -11.88
N PRO A 117 -1.59 -1.08 -11.60
CA PRO A 117 -1.21 0.00 -12.50
C PRO A 117 0.30 0.02 -12.72
N ASN A 118 0.67 -0.26 -13.97
CA ASN A 118 2.02 -0.28 -14.54
C ASN A 118 3.13 -0.74 -13.59
N ASP A 119 3.44 -2.03 -13.68
CA ASP A 119 4.83 -2.46 -13.70
C ASP A 119 5.51 -1.68 -14.82
N ALA A 120 6.16 -0.55 -14.49
CA ALA A 120 7.04 0.15 -15.39
C ALA A 120 8.08 -0.88 -15.86
N LYS A 121 7.86 -1.37 -17.08
CA LYS A 121 8.64 -2.34 -17.86
C LYS A 121 10.02 -2.58 -17.24
N SER A 122 10.25 -3.77 -16.69
CA SER A 122 11.61 -4.29 -16.59
C SER A 122 12.09 -4.51 -18.03
N LYS A 123 12.74 -3.50 -18.60
CA LYS A 123 13.77 -3.70 -19.61
C LYS A 123 15.10 -3.76 -18.90
#